data_AF-A0A2D6Q199-F1
#
_entry.id   AF-A0A2D6Q199-F1
#
_cell.length_a   1.000
_cell.length_b   1.000
_cell.length_c   1.000
_cell.angle_alpha   90.00
_cell.angle_beta   90.00
_cell.angle_gamma   90.00
#
_symmetry.space_group_name_H-M   'P 1'
#
loop_
_entity.id
_entity.type
_entity.pdbx_description
1 polymer ?
#
loop_
_entity_poly.entity_id
_entity_poly.type
_entity_poly.pdbx_seq_one_letter_code
_entity_poly.pdbx_strand_id
1 'polypeptide(L)'
;MRISLTVLACFVALVFSSTARGQMMQTLPAGNLSGAGGGGSAYPFNATADHTWQWHYDSGQFTFPAPIIITEVYVRGLNSVPLGAYDFPSVEIVMASSPTDYTVLGNGVQPGHDPIFANNLNTDQTTVRPAAPWVGNQAAAGWEPLGMVTPFLYDPTVGDDFVIQIRKCGTNIQWGTSIFGTVCCPANVGINGGNRYGSTSSCSATSSTFQNNEFVPIVRIDFSTGGSVPCTLQVAGNAGSGGGFLSYTSVLPGIVEGATLISLDTIGPVGGGPFIGIYPDAFTDLFIAFALSSPAGPGNPLHWSNTPGLFPNAPFQILPGTFPPNTVVDFVGVKLDVAGQLSATNVVRGIF
;
A
#
# COMPACT_ATOMS: atom_id res chain seq x y z
N MET A 1 35.11 -26.85 -18.09
CA MET A 1 33.80 -27.54 -18.19
C MET A 1 32.91 -26.69 -19.10
N ARG A 2 32.55 -27.17 -20.29
CA ARG A 2 31.72 -26.42 -21.24
C ARG A 2 30.24 -26.64 -20.88
N ILE A 3 29.62 -25.65 -20.24
CA ILE A 3 28.18 -25.65 -20.00
C ILE A 3 27.52 -25.35 -21.36
N SER A 4 26.69 -26.28 -21.84
CA SER A 4 25.96 -26.11 -23.09
C SER A 4 24.98 -24.94 -22.98
N LEU A 5 24.93 -24.08 -24.01
CA LEU A 5 23.98 -22.95 -24.11
C LEU A 5 22.52 -23.40 -23.87
N THR A 6 22.19 -24.66 -24.17
CA THR A 6 20.85 -25.23 -24.01
C THR A 6 20.50 -25.51 -22.53
N VAL A 7 21.48 -25.89 -21.71
CA VAL A 7 21.28 -26.14 -20.26
C VAL A 7 21.11 -24.81 -19.52
N LEU A 8 21.79 -23.75 -19.98
CA LEU A 8 21.62 -22.39 -19.45
C LEU A 8 20.22 -21.84 -19.77
N ALA A 9 19.71 -22.06 -20.99
CA ALA A 9 18.36 -21.63 -21.38
C ALA A 9 17.23 -22.31 -20.59
N CYS A 10 17.37 -23.61 -20.24
CA CYS A 10 16.39 -24.30 -19.40
C CYS A 10 16.44 -23.88 -17.92
N PHE A 11 17.63 -23.53 -17.40
CA PHE A 11 17.75 -22.96 -16.05
C PHE A 11 17.18 -21.54 -15.98
N VAL A 12 17.34 -20.77 -17.05
CA VAL A 12 16.75 -19.43 -17.24
C VAL A 12 15.21 -19.50 -17.27
N ALA A 13 14.61 -20.41 -18.03
CA ALA A 13 13.14 -20.56 -18.05
C ALA A 13 12.54 -21.02 -16.70
N LEU A 14 13.29 -21.74 -15.87
CA LEU A 14 12.84 -22.18 -14.55
C LEU A 14 12.91 -21.06 -13.50
N VAL A 15 13.91 -20.17 -13.59
CA VAL A 15 14.14 -19.07 -12.63
C VAL A 15 13.24 -17.84 -12.92
N PHE A 16 12.79 -17.66 -14.17
CA PHE A 16 11.88 -16.57 -14.57
C PHE A 16 10.38 -16.90 -14.49
N SER A 17 10.03 -18.00 -13.83
CA SER A 17 8.73 -18.05 -13.16
C SER A 17 8.81 -17.28 -11.84
N SER A 18 9.18 -15.99 -11.90
CA SER A 18 8.64 -15.07 -10.91
C SER A 18 7.15 -15.15 -11.15
N THR A 19 6.49 -16.01 -10.37
CA THR A 19 5.05 -16.09 -10.37
C THR A 19 4.61 -14.66 -10.16
N ALA A 20 4.05 -14.02 -11.20
CA ALA A 20 3.27 -12.82 -11.03
C ALA A 20 2.29 -13.22 -9.95
N ARG A 21 2.58 -12.86 -8.69
CA ARG A 21 1.79 -13.33 -7.57
C ARG A 21 0.47 -12.66 -7.80
N GLY A 22 -0.50 -13.49 -8.17
CA GLY A 22 -1.83 -13.03 -8.48
C GLY A 22 -2.29 -12.16 -7.33
N GLN A 23 -3.00 -11.09 -7.67
CA GLN A 23 -3.78 -10.32 -6.71
C GLN A 23 -4.48 -11.31 -5.77
N MET A 24 -4.11 -11.26 -4.50
CA MET A 24 -4.71 -12.06 -3.45
C MET A 24 -5.93 -11.31 -2.93
N MET A 25 -6.85 -12.04 -2.32
CA MET A 25 -8.05 -11.47 -1.71
C MET A 25 -8.27 -12.12 -0.35
N GLN A 26 -8.68 -11.32 0.62
CA GLN A 26 -9.18 -11.81 1.90
C GLN A 26 -10.31 -10.92 2.39
N THR A 27 -11.09 -11.40 3.34
CA THR A 27 -11.95 -10.51 4.12
C THR A 27 -11.27 -10.09 5.40
N LEU A 28 -11.71 -8.95 5.94
CA LEU A 28 -11.46 -8.56 7.32
C LEU A 28 -12.82 -8.49 8.03
N PRO A 29 -13.06 -9.31 9.05
CA PRO A 29 -12.21 -10.40 9.55
C PRO A 29 -12.07 -11.55 8.53
N ALA A 30 -11.01 -12.36 8.64
CA ALA A 30 -10.74 -13.46 7.71
C ALA A 30 -11.85 -14.53 7.66
N GLY A 31 -11.97 -15.22 6.52
CA GLY A 31 -12.87 -16.37 6.37
C GLY A 31 -14.31 -16.08 5.93
N ASN A 32 -14.64 -14.82 5.60
CA ASN A 32 -16.02 -14.40 5.31
C ASN A 32 -16.32 -14.22 3.81
N LEU A 33 -15.56 -14.82 2.89
CA LEU A 33 -15.74 -14.58 1.45
C LEU A 33 -17.09 -15.10 0.89
N SER A 34 -17.62 -16.21 1.40
CA SER A 34 -18.80 -16.91 0.84
C SER A 34 -20.17 -16.34 1.23
N GLY A 35 -20.23 -15.38 2.17
CA GLY A 35 -21.42 -14.53 2.36
C GLY A 35 -22.68 -15.16 2.93
N ALA A 36 -22.58 -16.29 3.63
CA ALA A 36 -23.72 -16.89 4.31
C ALA A 36 -23.61 -16.73 5.84
N GLY A 37 -24.63 -16.11 6.45
CA GLY A 37 -24.76 -15.94 7.90
C GLY A 37 -23.97 -14.74 8.44
N GLY A 38 -24.66 -13.77 9.05
CA GLY A 38 -24.04 -12.60 9.65
C GLY A 38 -25.07 -11.55 10.06
N GLY A 39 -24.60 -10.53 10.77
CA GLY A 39 -25.39 -9.35 11.09
C GLY A 39 -25.37 -8.34 9.95
N GLY A 40 -26.32 -7.41 9.96
CA GLY A 40 -26.31 -6.27 9.06
C GLY A 40 -26.33 -4.96 9.80
N SER A 41 -25.74 -3.94 9.20
CA SER A 41 -25.98 -2.58 9.62
C SER A 41 -26.18 -1.65 8.44
N ALA A 42 -27.12 -0.72 8.57
CA ALA A 42 -27.32 0.36 7.62
C ALA A 42 -26.17 1.39 7.64
N TYR A 43 -25.34 1.41 8.68
CA TYR A 43 -24.23 2.35 8.83
C TYR A 43 -22.93 1.81 8.21
N PRO A 44 -22.11 2.66 7.56
CA PRO A 44 -22.24 4.13 7.56
C PRO A 44 -23.17 4.67 6.45
N PHE A 45 -23.32 3.97 5.34
CA PHE A 45 -23.78 4.55 4.08
C PHE A 45 -25.26 4.95 4.00
N ASN A 46 -26.17 4.29 4.74
CA ASN A 46 -27.58 4.66 4.77
C ASN A 46 -27.93 5.70 5.87
N ALA A 47 -26.95 6.40 6.43
CA ALA A 47 -27.20 7.60 7.25
C ALA A 47 -27.45 8.84 6.37
N THR A 48 -28.30 9.76 6.85
CA THR A 48 -29.06 10.73 6.02
C THR A 48 -28.28 11.88 5.38
N ALA A 49 -27.02 12.15 5.74
CA ALA A 49 -26.18 13.07 4.95
C ALA A 49 -24.69 12.86 5.21
N ASP A 50 -24.24 13.25 6.41
CA ASP A 50 -22.83 13.47 6.70
C ASP A 50 -22.34 12.56 7.82
N HIS A 51 -21.18 11.94 7.64
CA HIS A 51 -20.55 11.17 8.69
C HIS A 51 -19.06 10.92 8.48
N THR A 52 -18.40 10.62 9.58
CA THR A 52 -17.04 10.07 9.64
C THR A 52 -17.08 8.79 10.43
N TRP A 53 -16.49 7.72 9.90
CA TRP A 53 -16.39 6.43 10.57
C TRP A 53 -14.97 5.90 10.48
N GLN A 54 -14.52 5.22 11.53
CA GLN A 54 -13.35 4.36 11.51
C GLN A 54 -13.80 2.92 11.70
N TRP A 55 -13.35 2.05 10.81
CA TRP A 55 -13.38 0.60 10.98
C TRP A 55 -11.98 0.19 11.42
N HIS A 56 -11.86 -0.33 12.64
CA HIS A 56 -10.62 -0.89 13.16
C HIS A 56 -10.66 -2.40 13.00
N TYR A 57 -9.55 -2.98 12.53
CA TYR A 57 -9.36 -4.41 12.44
C TYR A 57 -8.05 -4.80 13.14
N ASP A 58 -8.13 -5.85 13.94
CA ASP A 58 -6.99 -6.45 14.63
C ASP A 58 -5.97 -6.97 13.62
N SER A 59 -4.69 -6.70 13.85
CA SER A 59 -3.60 -7.17 12.98
C SER A 59 -3.56 -8.70 12.84
N GLY A 60 -4.02 -9.44 13.85
CA GLY A 60 -4.15 -10.89 13.84
C GLY A 60 -5.25 -11.43 12.91
N GLN A 61 -6.12 -10.58 12.35
CA GLN A 61 -7.11 -10.98 11.34
C GLN A 61 -6.53 -11.09 9.93
N PHE A 62 -5.28 -10.70 9.72
CA PHE A 62 -4.62 -10.83 8.42
C PHE A 62 -4.05 -12.24 8.26
N THR A 63 -4.50 -12.95 7.22
CA THR A 63 -4.03 -14.31 6.95
C THR A 63 -2.60 -14.36 6.42
N PHE A 64 -2.08 -13.24 5.93
CA PHE A 64 -0.73 -13.10 5.40
C PHE A 64 0.16 -12.34 6.41
N PRO A 65 1.09 -13.01 7.11
CA PRO A 65 1.90 -12.41 8.18
C PRO A 65 3.17 -11.77 7.62
N ALA A 66 3.02 -10.81 6.71
CA ALA A 66 4.12 -10.04 6.12
C ALA A 66 3.57 -8.76 5.47
N PRO A 67 4.43 -7.78 5.14
CA PRO A 67 4.01 -6.58 4.42
C PRO A 67 3.19 -6.90 3.15
N ILE A 68 2.07 -6.18 3.01
CA ILE A 68 1.15 -6.25 1.87
C ILE A 68 0.88 -4.87 1.31
N ILE A 69 0.59 -4.81 0.00
CA ILE A 69 0.00 -3.63 -0.62
C ILE A 69 -1.47 -3.91 -0.87
N ILE A 70 -2.34 -3.21 -0.15
CA ILE A 70 -3.78 -3.19 -0.38
C ILE A 70 -4.04 -2.31 -1.61
N THR A 71 -4.66 -2.90 -2.62
CA THR A 71 -4.92 -2.23 -3.91
C THR A 71 -6.37 -1.79 -4.06
N GLU A 72 -7.29 -2.46 -3.38
CA GLU A 72 -8.70 -2.09 -3.38
C GLU A 72 -9.39 -2.60 -2.11
N VAL A 73 -10.43 -1.89 -1.67
CA VAL A 73 -11.32 -2.34 -0.60
C VAL A 73 -12.74 -2.39 -1.12
N TYR A 74 -13.44 -3.45 -0.72
CA TYR A 74 -14.81 -3.71 -1.14
C TYR A 74 -15.73 -3.86 0.05
N VAL A 75 -16.97 -3.45 -0.18
CA VAL A 75 -18.10 -3.74 0.71
C VAL A 75 -19.11 -4.61 -0.01
N ARG A 76 -20.07 -5.17 0.70
CA ARG A 76 -21.22 -5.82 0.06
C ARG A 76 -22.48 -5.72 0.90
N GLY A 77 -23.62 -5.92 0.24
CA GLY A 77 -24.90 -6.07 0.92
C GLY A 77 -24.94 -7.31 1.81
N LEU A 78 -25.65 -7.21 2.93
CA LEU A 78 -25.95 -8.32 3.84
C LEU A 78 -26.55 -9.51 3.06
N ASN A 79 -26.14 -10.73 3.38
CA ASN A 79 -26.63 -11.98 2.78
C ASN A 79 -26.51 -12.02 1.26
N SER A 80 -25.47 -11.36 0.71
CA SER A 80 -25.25 -11.24 -0.73
C SER A 80 -26.45 -10.64 -1.47
N VAL A 81 -27.24 -9.80 -0.79
CA VAL A 81 -28.31 -9.04 -1.45
C VAL A 81 -27.67 -7.97 -2.34
N PRO A 82 -28.09 -7.85 -3.62
CA PRO A 82 -27.73 -6.75 -4.50
C PRO A 82 -27.80 -5.39 -3.81
N LEU A 83 -26.78 -4.54 -3.99
CA LEU A 83 -26.88 -3.14 -3.58
C LEU A 83 -27.86 -2.43 -4.51
N GLY A 84 -28.80 -1.67 -3.95
CA GLY A 84 -29.61 -0.74 -4.75
C GLY A 84 -28.74 0.35 -5.36
N ALA A 85 -29.26 1.08 -6.34
CA ALA A 85 -28.55 2.24 -6.87
C ALA A 85 -28.28 3.27 -5.76
N TYR A 86 -27.13 3.93 -5.80
CA TYR A 86 -26.72 4.93 -4.83
C TYR A 86 -25.94 6.06 -5.47
N ASP A 87 -25.98 7.21 -4.81
CA ASP A 87 -25.26 8.42 -5.19
C ASP A 87 -24.81 9.17 -3.94
N PHE A 88 -23.52 9.02 -3.66
CA PHE A 88 -22.82 9.73 -2.61
C PHE A 88 -21.90 10.78 -3.24
N PRO A 89 -22.23 12.09 -3.15
CA PRO A 89 -21.49 13.16 -3.82
C PRO A 89 -20.02 13.26 -3.41
N SER A 90 -19.69 12.86 -2.19
CA SER A 90 -18.33 12.90 -1.66
C SER A 90 -18.11 11.74 -0.69
N VAL A 91 -17.22 10.82 -1.09
CA VAL A 91 -16.68 9.75 -0.23
C VAL A 91 -15.16 9.80 -0.31
N GLU A 92 -14.53 10.02 0.84
CA GLU A 92 -13.09 9.98 1.07
C GLU A 92 -12.75 8.77 1.93
N ILE A 93 -11.63 8.13 1.62
CA ILE A 93 -11.11 6.99 2.38
C ILE A 93 -9.66 7.26 2.74
N VAL A 94 -9.39 7.16 4.03
CA VAL A 94 -8.05 7.20 4.61
C VAL A 94 -7.78 5.83 5.23
N MET A 95 -6.58 5.30 4.99
CA MET A 95 -6.09 4.08 5.64
C MET A 95 -4.84 4.40 6.43
N ALA A 96 -4.64 3.70 7.54
CA ALA A 96 -3.45 3.82 8.38
C ALA A 96 -3.25 2.52 9.17
N SER A 97 -2.03 2.30 9.65
CA SER A 97 -1.86 1.48 10.86
C SER A 97 -2.35 2.27 12.09
N SER A 98 -2.70 1.57 13.16
CA SER A 98 -3.22 2.17 14.38
C SER A 98 -2.29 1.96 15.57
N PRO A 99 -1.97 3.03 16.33
CA PRO A 99 -1.29 2.90 17.61
C PRO A 99 -2.25 2.48 18.74
N THR A 100 -3.56 2.45 18.49
CA THR A 100 -4.59 2.02 19.44
C THR A 100 -5.13 0.65 19.02
N ASP A 101 -5.47 -0.16 20.01
CA ASP A 101 -6.14 -1.43 19.81
C ASP A 101 -7.60 -1.21 19.42
N TYR A 102 -8.12 -2.05 18.54
CA TYR A 102 -9.49 -1.99 18.04
C TYR A 102 -10.55 -2.12 19.13
N THR A 103 -10.23 -2.72 20.29
CA THR A 103 -11.15 -2.80 21.43
C THR A 103 -11.27 -1.46 22.14
N VAL A 104 -12.40 -1.26 22.83
CA VAL A 104 -12.64 -0.02 23.58
C VAL A 104 -11.68 0.15 24.76
N LEU A 105 -11.29 -0.96 25.40
CA LEU A 105 -10.46 -0.94 26.61
C LEU A 105 -8.97 -1.13 26.33
N GLY A 106 -8.61 -1.61 25.14
CA GLY A 106 -7.26 -2.04 24.79
C GLY A 106 -6.96 -3.45 25.29
N ASN A 107 -5.74 -3.91 24.99
CA ASN A 107 -5.28 -5.26 25.29
C ASN A 107 -4.22 -5.33 26.41
N GLY A 108 -4.00 -4.21 27.12
CA GLY A 108 -3.02 -4.07 28.20
C GLY A 108 -1.61 -3.69 27.72
N VAL A 109 -1.32 -3.80 26.42
CA VAL A 109 -0.08 -3.30 25.79
C VAL A 109 -0.39 -2.01 25.02
N GLN A 110 -1.39 -2.06 24.14
CA GLN A 110 -1.90 -0.89 23.43
C GLN A 110 -3.14 -0.31 24.14
N PRO A 111 -3.27 1.03 24.19
CA PRO A 111 -4.51 1.67 24.64
C PRO A 111 -5.65 1.32 23.68
N GLY A 112 -6.88 1.24 24.20
CA GLY A 112 -8.06 1.05 23.35
C GLY A 112 -8.36 2.25 22.46
N HIS A 113 -9.39 2.11 21.63
CA HIS A 113 -9.81 3.15 20.68
C HIS A 113 -9.99 4.53 21.33
N ASP A 114 -9.33 5.54 20.78
CA ASP A 114 -9.45 6.93 21.21
C ASP A 114 -10.67 7.59 20.55
N PRO A 115 -11.54 8.28 21.30
CA PRO A 115 -12.64 9.03 20.71
C PRO A 115 -12.21 10.06 19.67
N ILE A 116 -10.99 10.60 19.73
CA ILE A 116 -10.42 11.52 18.75
C ILE A 116 -9.85 10.70 17.58
N PHE A 117 -10.47 10.82 16.40
CA PHE A 117 -10.13 10.00 15.24
C PHE A 117 -8.64 10.06 14.85
N ALA A 118 -8.03 11.23 14.93
CA ALA A 118 -6.62 11.41 14.57
C ALA A 118 -5.65 10.64 15.48
N ASN A 119 -6.04 10.35 16.73
CA ASN A 119 -5.19 9.61 17.67
C ASN A 119 -5.13 8.11 17.33
N ASN A 120 -6.05 7.61 16.50
CA ASN A 120 -6.07 6.22 16.04
C ASN A 120 -5.33 6.00 14.72
N LEU A 121 -4.71 7.03 14.14
CA LEU A 121 -4.03 6.95 12.86
C LEU A 121 -2.53 7.19 13.06
N ASN A 122 -1.70 6.23 12.67
CA ASN A 122 -0.25 6.40 12.66
C ASN A 122 0.20 7.39 11.57
N THR A 123 1.50 7.68 11.56
CA THR A 123 2.14 8.59 10.59
C THR A 123 2.11 8.07 9.15
N ASP A 124 1.81 6.79 8.94
CA ASP A 124 1.64 6.17 7.62
C ASP A 124 0.25 6.44 7.00
N GLN A 125 -0.60 7.21 7.68
CA GLN A 125 -1.93 7.55 7.18
C GLN A 125 -1.88 8.07 5.74
N THR A 126 -2.72 7.48 4.89
CA THR A 126 -2.75 7.74 3.46
C THR A 126 -4.18 7.91 2.99
N THR A 127 -4.46 9.03 2.31
CA THR A 127 -5.73 9.19 1.57
C THR A 127 -5.69 8.31 0.33
N VAL A 128 -6.25 7.10 0.44
CA VAL A 128 -6.30 6.11 -0.64
C VAL A 128 -7.38 6.40 -1.67
N ARG A 129 -8.39 7.17 -1.28
CA ARG A 129 -9.42 7.74 -2.14
C ARG A 129 -9.69 9.17 -1.70
N PRO A 130 -9.30 10.20 -2.48
CA PRO A 130 -9.70 11.58 -2.22
C PRO A 130 -11.22 11.73 -2.26
N ALA A 131 -11.74 12.75 -1.57
CA ALA A 131 -13.15 13.12 -1.60
C ALA A 131 -13.67 13.24 -3.05
N ALA A 132 -14.46 12.26 -3.50
CA ALA A 132 -14.99 12.19 -4.85
C ALA A 132 -16.34 11.45 -4.87
N PRO A 133 -17.19 11.69 -5.89
CA PRO A 133 -18.45 10.97 -6.03
C PRO A 133 -18.26 9.46 -6.07
N TRP A 134 -19.04 8.75 -5.26
CA TRP A 134 -19.16 7.30 -5.30
C TRP A 134 -20.60 6.96 -5.69
N VAL A 135 -20.76 6.55 -6.95
CA VAL A 135 -22.04 6.28 -7.58
C VAL A 135 -22.02 4.85 -8.05
N GLY A 136 -23.07 4.10 -7.72
CA GLY A 136 -23.24 2.74 -8.20
C GLY A 136 -24.65 2.55 -8.72
N ASN A 137 -24.75 1.73 -9.76
CA ASN A 137 -26.03 1.23 -10.23
C ASN A 137 -26.44 0.03 -9.38
N GLN A 138 -27.59 -0.58 -9.69
CA GLN A 138 -27.96 -1.86 -9.08
C GLN A 138 -26.90 -2.91 -9.43
N ALA A 139 -26.00 -3.19 -8.48
CA ALA A 139 -24.95 -4.19 -8.66
C ALA A 139 -25.56 -5.58 -8.50
N ALA A 140 -25.03 -6.57 -9.23
CA ALA A 140 -25.34 -7.96 -8.93
C ALA A 140 -24.96 -8.28 -7.46
N ALA A 141 -25.51 -9.37 -6.90
CA ALA A 141 -25.10 -9.91 -5.62
C ALA A 141 -23.58 -10.10 -5.57
N GLY A 142 -22.83 -9.16 -4.99
CA GLY A 142 -21.40 -9.08 -5.18
C GLY A 142 -20.70 -8.06 -4.29
N TRP A 143 -19.38 -8.05 -4.40
CA TRP A 143 -18.49 -7.10 -3.75
C TRP A 143 -18.40 -5.83 -4.59
N GLU A 144 -18.75 -4.69 -3.98
CA GLU A 144 -18.72 -3.37 -4.59
C GLU A 144 -17.42 -2.66 -4.20
N PRO A 145 -16.58 -2.27 -5.18
CA PRO A 145 -15.35 -1.55 -4.90
C PRO A 145 -15.62 -0.16 -4.35
N LEU A 146 -14.83 0.24 -3.37
CA LEU A 146 -14.82 1.61 -2.88
C LEU A 146 -14.05 2.56 -3.81
N GLY A 147 -13.23 2.02 -4.73
CA GLY A 147 -12.58 2.78 -5.80
C GLY A 147 -11.36 3.55 -5.29
N MET A 148 -10.38 2.82 -4.77
CA MET A 148 -9.08 3.38 -4.40
C MET A 148 -8.32 3.91 -5.63
N VAL A 149 -7.58 5.00 -5.45
CA VAL A 149 -6.67 5.57 -6.47
C VAL A 149 -5.20 5.49 -6.05
N THR A 150 -4.95 5.31 -4.76
CA THR A 150 -3.60 5.13 -4.20
C THR A 150 -3.58 3.82 -3.42
N PRO A 151 -2.70 2.86 -3.75
CA PRO A 151 -2.51 1.66 -2.93
C PRO A 151 -1.99 2.00 -1.54
N PHE A 152 -2.25 1.14 -0.56
CA PHE A 152 -1.80 1.31 0.82
C PHE A 152 -0.88 0.17 1.24
N LEU A 153 0.30 0.50 1.77
CA LEU A 153 1.18 -0.48 2.38
C LEU A 153 0.76 -0.70 3.83
N TYR A 154 0.55 -1.95 4.19
CA TYR A 154 0.28 -2.36 5.56
C TYR A 154 1.18 -3.52 5.95
N ASP A 155 1.70 -3.50 7.17
CA ASP A 155 2.51 -4.58 7.73
C ASP A 155 1.86 -5.13 9.01
N PRO A 156 1.11 -6.25 8.93
CA PRO A 156 0.48 -6.86 10.09
C PRO A 156 1.50 -7.41 11.12
N THR A 157 2.77 -7.58 10.75
CA THR A 157 3.79 -8.15 11.65
C THR A 157 4.29 -7.16 12.70
N VAL A 158 4.03 -5.87 12.50
CA VAL A 158 4.34 -4.81 13.47
C VAL A 158 3.44 -4.91 14.71
N GLY A 159 2.27 -5.54 14.57
CA GLY A 159 1.27 -5.68 15.64
C GLY A 159 0.37 -4.46 15.81
N ASP A 160 0.53 -3.43 14.97
CA ASP A 160 -0.39 -2.30 14.90
C ASP A 160 -1.64 -2.69 14.10
N ASP A 161 -2.80 -2.28 14.59
CA ASP A 161 -4.09 -2.57 13.96
C ASP A 161 -4.25 -1.83 12.63
N PHE A 162 -5.23 -2.26 11.82
CA PHE A 162 -5.54 -1.64 10.54
C PHE A 162 -6.80 -0.78 10.65
N VAL A 163 -6.70 0.48 10.23
CA VAL A 163 -7.82 1.43 10.24
C VAL A 163 -8.24 1.78 8.82
N ILE A 164 -9.55 1.67 8.57
CA ILE A 164 -10.20 2.28 7.40
C ILE A 164 -11.10 3.40 7.91
N GLN A 165 -10.71 4.65 7.66
CA GLN A 165 -11.56 5.81 7.92
C GLN A 165 -12.32 6.20 6.65
N ILE A 166 -13.65 6.28 6.77
CA ILE A 166 -14.55 6.73 5.71
C ILE A 166 -15.17 8.05 6.12
N ARG A 167 -14.98 9.06 5.29
CA ARG A 167 -15.66 10.35 5.40
C ARG A 167 -16.62 10.48 4.23
N LYS A 168 -17.90 10.70 4.53
CA LYS A 168 -18.93 10.94 3.53
C LYS A 168 -19.63 12.26 3.80
N CYS A 169 -19.61 13.16 2.83
CA CYS A 169 -20.30 14.45 2.89
C CYS A 169 -21.40 14.48 1.83
N GLY A 170 -22.65 14.64 2.26
CA GLY A 170 -23.83 14.67 1.41
C GLY A 170 -24.35 13.29 1.01
N THR A 171 -25.60 13.24 0.59
CA THR A 171 -26.26 12.05 0.03
C THR A 171 -27.40 12.50 -0.86
N ASN A 172 -27.41 12.00 -2.10
CA ASN A 172 -28.56 12.18 -2.98
C ASN A 172 -29.45 10.95 -2.94
N ILE A 173 -28.84 9.76 -3.04
CA ILE A 173 -29.54 8.47 -3.07
C ILE A 173 -28.78 7.46 -2.19
N GLN A 174 -29.50 6.79 -1.28
CA GLN A 174 -28.98 5.68 -0.50
C GLN A 174 -29.30 4.34 -1.17
N TRP A 175 -28.42 3.34 -1.05
CA TRP A 175 -28.65 2.02 -1.65
C TRP A 175 -29.73 1.17 -0.96
N GLY A 176 -30.19 1.56 0.23
CA GLY A 176 -31.33 0.93 0.93
C GLY A 176 -31.09 -0.45 1.56
N THR A 177 -29.89 -1.03 1.44
CA THR A 177 -29.50 -2.32 2.02
C THR A 177 -28.46 -2.17 3.14
N SER A 178 -28.50 -3.05 4.14
CA SER A 178 -27.47 -3.08 5.19
C SER A 178 -26.16 -3.64 4.64
N ILE A 179 -25.02 -3.13 5.11
CA ILE A 179 -23.71 -3.72 4.87
C ILE A 179 -23.57 -5.04 5.64
N PHE A 180 -22.86 -5.99 5.03
CA PHE A 180 -22.53 -7.25 5.67
C PHE A 180 -21.54 -7.04 6.82
N GLY A 181 -21.82 -7.68 7.95
CA GLY A 181 -20.88 -7.72 9.06
C GLY A 181 -21.09 -8.93 9.94
N THR A 182 -20.24 -9.06 10.94
CA THR A 182 -20.44 -10.01 12.01
C THR A 182 -20.87 -9.26 13.26
N VAL A 183 -21.80 -9.84 14.01
CA VAL A 183 -22.05 -9.42 15.38
C VAL A 183 -21.37 -10.47 16.24
N CYS A 184 -20.38 -10.10 17.05
CA CYS A 184 -20.05 -10.95 18.18
C CYS A 184 -21.15 -10.70 19.21
N CYS A 185 -21.70 -11.77 19.81
CA CYS A 185 -22.64 -11.58 20.91
C CYS A 185 -22.01 -10.67 21.99
N PRO A 186 -22.80 -9.95 22.80
CA PRO A 186 -22.29 -9.02 23.82
C PRO A 186 -21.24 -9.63 24.77
N ALA A 187 -21.27 -10.96 24.94
CA ALA A 187 -20.33 -11.71 25.78
C ALA A 187 -18.91 -11.85 25.18
N ASN A 188 -18.72 -11.52 23.89
CA ASN A 188 -17.53 -11.87 23.11
C ASN A 188 -16.98 -10.67 22.29
N VAL A 189 -17.16 -9.44 22.80
CA VAL A 189 -16.52 -8.23 22.24
C VAL A 189 -15.01 -8.50 22.10
N GLY A 190 -14.48 -8.32 20.88
CA GLY A 190 -13.08 -8.60 20.58
C GLY A 190 -12.83 -9.90 19.80
N ILE A 191 -13.71 -10.89 19.85
CA ILE A 191 -13.39 -12.19 19.22
C ILE A 191 -13.32 -12.11 17.69
N ASN A 192 -14.08 -11.20 17.09
CA ASN A 192 -14.09 -11.04 15.64
C ASN A 192 -12.96 -10.13 15.14
N GLY A 193 -12.08 -9.62 16.01
CA GLY A 193 -10.90 -8.84 15.61
C GLY A 193 -11.22 -7.57 14.83
N GLY A 194 -12.26 -6.84 15.23
CA GLY A 194 -12.53 -5.52 14.70
C GLY A 194 -13.68 -4.81 15.41
N ASN A 195 -13.84 -3.51 15.13
CA ASN A 195 -14.91 -2.65 15.66
C ASN A 195 -15.15 -1.46 14.73
N ARG A 196 -16.23 -0.71 14.98
CA ARG A 196 -16.46 0.56 14.30
C ARG A 196 -16.85 1.67 15.26
N TYR A 197 -16.36 2.85 14.92
CA TYR A 197 -16.54 4.08 15.68
C TYR A 197 -16.87 5.20 14.73
N GLY A 198 -17.75 6.12 15.11
CA GLY A 198 -18.20 7.12 14.15
C GLY A 198 -18.86 8.35 14.74
N SER A 199 -19.10 9.31 13.87
CA SER A 199 -20.00 10.43 14.07
C SER A 199 -21.04 10.39 12.97
N THR A 200 -22.32 10.32 13.34
CA THR A 200 -23.45 10.14 12.41
C THR A 200 -23.99 11.43 11.82
N SER A 201 -23.45 12.58 12.24
CA SER A 201 -24.03 13.90 11.95
C SER A 201 -23.06 14.90 11.34
N SER A 202 -21.78 14.54 11.18
CA SER A 202 -20.78 15.43 10.59
C SER A 202 -19.69 14.63 9.89
N CYS A 203 -19.38 15.03 8.65
CA CYS A 203 -18.28 14.47 7.88
C CYS A 203 -16.94 15.14 8.21
N SER A 204 -16.95 16.28 8.90
CA SER A 204 -15.76 16.95 9.44
C SER A 204 -15.54 16.67 10.92
N ALA A 205 -16.24 15.68 11.48
CA ALA A 205 -16.07 15.30 12.87
C ALA A 205 -14.62 14.90 13.14
N THR A 206 -14.04 15.47 14.19
CA THR A 206 -12.71 15.11 14.70
C THR A 206 -12.78 14.05 15.80
N SER A 207 -13.98 13.77 16.31
CA SER A 207 -14.23 12.78 17.35
C SER A 207 -15.45 11.91 17.04
N SER A 208 -15.42 10.67 17.54
CA SER A 208 -16.56 9.76 17.54
C SER A 208 -17.57 10.18 18.60
N THR A 209 -18.84 10.17 18.21
CA THR A 209 -20.01 10.37 19.09
C THR A 209 -20.87 9.12 19.18
N PHE A 210 -20.49 8.10 18.42
CA PHE A 210 -21.14 6.81 18.33
C PHE A 210 -20.10 5.71 18.40
N GLN A 211 -20.36 4.74 19.25
CA GLN A 211 -19.56 3.52 19.37
C GLN A 211 -20.53 2.34 19.28
N ASN A 212 -20.23 1.40 18.40
CA ASN A 212 -20.92 0.12 18.38
C ASN A 212 -19.85 -0.97 18.35
N ASN A 213 -19.52 -1.41 19.55
CA ASN A 213 -18.54 -2.44 19.87
C ASN A 213 -19.03 -3.87 19.58
N GLU A 214 -20.27 -4.04 19.09
CA GLU A 214 -20.84 -5.36 18.82
C GLU A 214 -20.81 -5.71 17.33
N PHE A 215 -20.81 -4.73 16.43
CA PHE A 215 -20.81 -4.96 14.98
C PHE A 215 -19.46 -4.68 14.33
N VAL A 216 -18.92 -5.70 13.66
CA VAL A 216 -17.72 -5.60 12.82
C VAL A 216 -18.14 -5.62 11.35
N PRO A 217 -17.94 -4.52 10.59
CA PRO A 217 -18.11 -4.54 9.14
C PRO A 217 -17.22 -5.62 8.54
N ILE A 218 -17.75 -6.41 7.61
CA ILE A 218 -16.90 -7.29 6.80
C ILE A 218 -16.56 -6.55 5.51
N VAL A 219 -15.27 -6.31 5.32
CA VAL A 219 -14.73 -5.83 4.04
C VAL A 219 -13.98 -6.95 3.34
N ARG A 220 -13.90 -6.88 2.01
CA ARG A 220 -12.88 -7.61 1.26
C ARG A 220 -11.76 -6.63 0.95
N ILE A 221 -10.52 -7.06 1.10
CA ILE A 221 -9.37 -6.36 0.57
C ILE A 221 -8.79 -7.21 -0.55
N ASP A 222 -8.39 -6.55 -1.62
CA ASP A 222 -7.51 -7.14 -2.61
C ASP A 222 -6.11 -6.60 -2.37
N PHE A 223 -5.11 -7.48 -2.37
CA PHE A 223 -3.75 -7.13 -2.00
C PHE A 223 -2.71 -7.93 -2.79
N SER A 224 -1.49 -7.40 -2.88
CA SER A 224 -0.32 -8.12 -3.35
C SER A 224 0.67 -8.33 -2.21
N THR A 225 1.36 -9.48 -2.23
CA THR A 225 2.42 -9.80 -1.27
C THR A 225 3.75 -9.22 -1.73
N GLY A 226 4.60 -8.78 -0.80
CA GLY A 226 5.97 -8.36 -1.11
C GLY A 226 6.05 -7.07 -1.92
N GLY A 227 4.98 -6.29 -1.92
CA GLY A 227 5.03 -4.92 -2.38
C GLY A 227 5.62 -4.04 -1.29
N SER A 228 6.80 -3.49 -1.53
CA SER A 228 7.19 -2.25 -0.85
C SER A 228 6.54 -1.09 -1.59
N VAL A 229 6.06 -0.04 -0.91
CA VAL A 229 5.71 1.25 -1.57
C VAL A 229 6.84 1.54 -2.57
N PRO A 230 6.55 1.93 -3.83
CA PRO A 230 7.61 2.22 -4.79
C PRO A 230 8.58 3.17 -4.12
N CYS A 231 9.82 2.74 -3.89
CA CYS A 231 10.83 3.68 -3.42
C CYS A 231 10.88 4.71 -4.52
N THR A 232 10.65 5.98 -4.19
CA THR A 232 10.66 6.99 -5.23
C THR A 232 12.08 7.49 -5.33
N LEU A 233 12.71 7.26 -6.47
CA LEU A 233 14.01 7.85 -6.76
C LEU A 233 13.80 9.34 -7.02
N GLN A 234 14.68 10.15 -6.47
CA GLN A 234 14.74 11.59 -6.68
C GLN A 234 16.17 11.96 -7.08
N VAL A 235 16.26 12.85 -8.06
CA VAL A 235 17.52 13.30 -8.62
C VAL A 235 17.42 14.79 -8.84
N ALA A 236 18.43 15.54 -8.41
CA ALA A 236 18.61 16.91 -8.86
C ALA A 236 20.07 17.14 -9.20
N GLY A 237 20.32 17.40 -10.48
CA GLY A 237 21.63 17.85 -10.95
C GLY A 237 21.77 19.36 -10.79
N ASN A 238 23.02 19.81 -10.67
CA ASN A 238 23.40 21.21 -10.64
C ASN A 238 24.06 21.55 -11.98
N ALA A 239 23.22 21.92 -12.95
CA ALA A 239 23.61 22.25 -14.31
C ALA A 239 24.83 23.19 -14.34
N GLY A 240 25.83 22.81 -15.13
CA GLY A 240 27.08 23.56 -15.29
C GLY A 240 28.20 23.09 -14.37
N SER A 241 27.90 22.35 -13.30
CA SER A 241 28.92 21.80 -12.39
C SER A 241 29.20 20.32 -12.61
N GLY A 242 28.28 19.56 -13.23
CA GLY A 242 28.40 18.11 -13.32
C GLY A 242 28.15 17.38 -12.00
N GLY A 243 27.73 18.10 -10.95
CA GLY A 243 27.41 17.58 -9.62
C GLY A 243 25.91 17.65 -9.32
N GLY A 244 25.47 17.18 -8.15
CA GLY A 244 24.06 17.15 -7.77
C GLY A 244 23.79 16.29 -6.54
N PHE A 245 22.58 15.76 -6.43
CA PHE A 245 22.26 14.74 -5.43
C PHE A 245 21.32 13.66 -5.99
N LEU A 246 21.40 12.51 -5.34
CA LEU A 246 20.59 11.32 -5.56
C LEU A 246 19.97 10.91 -4.22
N SER A 247 18.66 10.70 -4.16
CA SER A 247 18.01 10.24 -2.93
C SER A 247 16.87 9.29 -3.25
N TYR A 248 16.68 8.29 -2.39
CA TYR A 248 15.45 7.52 -2.38
C TYR A 248 14.54 8.05 -1.29
N THR A 249 13.25 8.19 -1.59
CA THR A 249 12.23 8.40 -0.56
C THR A 249 11.49 7.10 -0.32
N SER A 250 11.08 6.91 0.93
CA SER A 250 10.28 5.74 1.36
C SER A 250 10.99 4.40 1.16
N VAL A 251 12.29 4.31 1.50
CA VAL A 251 12.99 3.02 1.62
C VAL A 251 12.48 2.33 2.88
N LEU A 252 11.70 1.26 2.68
CA LEU A 252 11.13 0.53 3.81
C LEU A 252 12.21 -0.25 4.56
N PRO A 253 12.06 -0.47 5.88
CA PRO A 253 12.97 -1.32 6.66
C PRO A 253 13.13 -2.74 6.09
N GLY A 254 12.13 -3.26 5.37
CA GLY A 254 12.17 -4.57 4.73
C GLY A 254 13.01 -4.64 3.45
N ILE A 255 13.55 -3.54 2.95
CA ILE A 255 14.52 -3.55 1.84
C ILE A 255 15.90 -3.89 2.41
N VAL A 256 16.57 -4.89 1.85
CA VAL A 256 17.89 -5.32 2.32
C VAL A 256 19.01 -4.67 1.50
N GLU A 257 18.85 -4.62 0.19
CA GLU A 257 19.82 -4.05 -0.73
C GLU A 257 19.16 -3.50 -2.00
N GLY A 258 19.94 -2.78 -2.80
CA GLY A 258 19.51 -2.32 -4.10
C GLY A 258 20.64 -1.70 -4.91
N ALA A 259 20.34 -1.37 -6.16
CA ALA A 259 21.26 -0.80 -7.11
C ALA A 259 20.64 0.43 -7.77
N THR A 260 21.47 1.44 -8.02
CA THR A 260 21.08 2.56 -8.90
C THR A 260 21.72 2.35 -10.26
N LEU A 261 20.89 2.24 -11.29
CA LEU A 261 21.32 2.16 -12.67
C LEU A 261 21.28 3.56 -13.30
N ILE A 262 22.23 3.83 -14.18
CA ILE A 262 22.43 5.15 -14.79
C ILE A 262 22.45 4.99 -16.32
N SER A 263 21.68 5.81 -17.05
CA SER A 263 21.72 5.88 -18.50
C SER A 263 22.19 7.26 -18.95
N LEU A 264 23.19 7.27 -19.83
CA LEU A 264 23.61 8.46 -20.59
C LEU A 264 22.94 8.51 -21.97
N ASP A 265 22.24 7.44 -22.37
CA ASP A 265 21.41 7.48 -23.57
C ASP A 265 20.04 8.00 -23.18
N THR A 266 19.88 9.31 -23.36
CA THR A 266 18.64 10.01 -23.11
C THR A 266 17.93 10.39 -24.41
N ILE A 267 18.27 9.74 -25.52
CA ILE A 267 17.65 9.98 -26.82
C ILE A 267 16.24 9.39 -26.79
N GLY A 268 15.24 10.23 -26.56
CA GLY A 268 13.82 9.85 -26.51
C GLY A 268 13.14 10.20 -25.19
N PRO A 269 11.96 9.59 -24.91
CA PRO A 269 11.27 9.74 -23.64
C PRO A 269 12.18 9.38 -22.45
N VAL A 270 11.84 9.87 -21.25
CA VAL A 270 12.56 9.51 -20.00
C VAL A 270 12.55 8.00 -19.82
N GLY A 271 13.73 7.41 -19.63
CA GLY A 271 13.91 5.95 -19.52
C GLY A 271 13.84 5.18 -20.84
N GLY A 272 13.77 5.87 -21.99
CA GLY A 272 13.71 5.23 -23.30
C GLY A 272 15.03 4.65 -23.80
N GLY A 273 16.16 5.08 -23.24
CA GLY A 273 17.48 4.58 -23.61
C GLY A 273 18.06 3.55 -22.64
N PRO A 274 19.06 2.76 -23.06
CA PRO A 274 19.69 1.71 -22.25
C PRO A 274 20.50 2.25 -21.07
N PHE A 275 20.33 1.68 -19.88
CA PHE A 275 21.14 1.98 -18.70
C PHE A 275 22.49 1.27 -18.79
N ILE A 276 23.59 2.01 -19.03
CA ILE A 276 24.94 1.47 -19.23
C ILE A 276 25.00 0.44 -20.39
N GLY A 277 24.24 0.66 -21.47
CA GLY A 277 24.16 -0.30 -22.58
C GLY A 277 23.33 -1.54 -22.29
N ILE A 278 22.62 -1.56 -21.16
CA ILE A 278 21.72 -2.63 -20.75
C ILE A 278 20.27 -2.14 -20.94
N TYR A 279 19.48 -2.88 -21.71
CA TYR A 279 18.05 -2.62 -21.89
C TYR A 279 17.29 -3.30 -20.77
N PRO A 280 16.66 -2.57 -19.83
CA PRO A 280 15.97 -3.17 -18.70
C PRO A 280 14.89 -4.15 -19.19
N ASP A 281 15.21 -5.42 -19.06
CA ASP A 281 14.41 -6.60 -19.38
C ASP A 281 14.71 -7.68 -18.33
N ALA A 282 14.05 -8.84 -18.42
CA ALA A 282 14.29 -9.91 -17.46
C ALA A 282 15.76 -10.41 -17.41
N PHE A 283 16.54 -10.23 -18.48
CA PHE A 283 17.97 -10.57 -18.53
C PHE A 283 18.85 -9.58 -17.77
N THR A 284 18.43 -8.33 -17.73
CA THR A 284 19.11 -7.22 -17.05
C THR A 284 19.15 -7.42 -15.55
N ASP A 285 18.07 -7.91 -14.94
CA ASP A 285 18.00 -8.16 -13.50
C ASP A 285 19.00 -9.25 -13.06
N LEU A 286 19.14 -10.31 -13.87
CA LEU A 286 20.14 -11.36 -13.66
C LEU A 286 21.57 -10.84 -13.86
N PHE A 287 21.76 -9.96 -14.84
CA PHE A 287 23.06 -9.34 -15.12
C PHE A 287 23.46 -8.35 -14.03
N ILE A 288 22.52 -7.60 -13.45
CA ILE A 288 22.77 -6.71 -12.31
C ILE A 288 23.16 -7.55 -11.08
N ALA A 289 22.41 -8.61 -10.75
CA ALA A 289 22.77 -9.53 -9.66
C ALA A 289 24.16 -10.18 -9.85
N PHE A 290 24.60 -10.40 -11.10
CA PHE A 290 25.91 -10.96 -11.42
C PHE A 290 27.04 -9.90 -11.54
N ALA A 291 26.74 -8.71 -12.07
CA ALA A 291 27.69 -7.63 -12.31
C ALA A 291 28.04 -6.88 -11.02
N LEU A 292 27.14 -6.86 -10.03
CA LEU A 292 27.34 -6.31 -8.70
C LEU A 292 28.22 -7.19 -7.80
N SER A 293 29.24 -7.85 -8.35
CA SER A 293 30.26 -8.56 -7.55
C SER A 293 30.98 -7.68 -6.50
N SER A 294 30.74 -6.36 -6.50
CA SER A 294 30.99 -5.50 -5.35
C SER A 294 29.94 -5.77 -4.26
N PRO A 295 30.32 -6.08 -3.01
CA PRO A 295 29.35 -6.27 -1.93
C PRO A 295 28.45 -5.04 -1.76
N ALA A 296 27.16 -5.26 -1.46
CA ALA A 296 26.26 -4.19 -1.04
C ALA A 296 26.89 -3.44 0.14
N GLY A 297 27.07 -2.14 -0.01
CA GLY A 297 27.81 -1.32 0.94
C GLY A 297 26.95 -0.20 1.53
N PRO A 298 27.00 0.04 2.85
CA PRO A 298 26.38 1.23 3.42
C PRO A 298 26.93 2.50 2.75
N GLY A 299 26.04 3.37 2.25
CA GLY A 299 26.43 4.63 1.62
C GLY A 299 26.91 4.54 0.15
N ASN A 300 26.98 3.36 -0.45
CA ASN A 300 27.38 3.18 -1.84
C ASN A 300 26.20 3.40 -2.79
N PRO A 301 26.16 4.45 -3.62
CA PRO A 301 24.99 4.76 -4.44
C PRO A 301 24.70 3.75 -5.55
N LEU A 302 25.68 2.97 -5.99
CA LEU A 302 25.53 2.02 -7.10
C LEU A 302 25.12 0.62 -6.62
N HIS A 303 25.50 0.25 -5.39
CA HIS A 303 25.10 -1.00 -4.74
C HIS A 303 25.05 -0.79 -3.23
N TRP A 304 23.85 -0.50 -2.74
CA TRP A 304 23.62 -0.06 -1.39
C TRP A 304 22.96 -1.13 -0.53
N SER A 305 23.25 -1.09 0.76
CA SER A 305 22.46 -1.74 1.80
C SER A 305 21.59 -0.71 2.53
N ASN A 306 20.44 -1.13 3.05
CA ASN A 306 19.51 -0.25 3.74
C ASN A 306 19.99 0.11 5.15
N THR A 307 20.96 1.02 5.24
CA THR A 307 21.56 1.45 6.51
C THR A 307 21.01 2.83 6.94
N PRO A 308 20.48 3.00 8.16
CA PRO A 308 20.01 4.29 8.64
C PRO A 308 21.09 5.38 8.60
N GLY A 309 20.72 6.59 8.18
CA GLY A 309 21.62 7.76 8.14
C GLY A 309 22.65 7.76 7.00
N LEU A 310 22.69 6.71 6.18
CA LEU A 310 23.52 6.62 4.97
C LEU A 310 22.62 6.39 3.76
N PHE A 311 23.16 6.56 2.55
CA PHE A 311 22.42 6.18 1.34
C PHE A 311 21.99 4.71 1.43
N PRO A 312 20.71 4.38 1.14
CA PRO A 312 19.69 5.21 0.47
C PRO A 312 18.82 6.09 1.38
N ASN A 313 18.95 5.98 2.71
CA ASN A 313 18.16 6.71 3.72
C ASN A 313 18.61 8.16 3.97
N ALA A 314 19.72 8.57 3.36
CA ALA A 314 20.18 9.94 3.32
C ALA A 314 20.57 10.29 1.88
N PRO A 315 20.37 11.55 1.43
CA PRO A 315 20.79 11.96 0.09
C PRO A 315 22.28 11.72 -0.13
N PHE A 316 22.62 11.10 -1.26
CA PHE A 316 23.98 10.98 -1.73
C PHE A 316 24.36 12.22 -2.53
N GLN A 317 25.45 12.88 -2.13
CA GLN A 317 25.97 14.03 -2.85
C GLN A 317 26.85 13.57 -4.02
N ILE A 318 26.44 13.93 -5.23
CA ILE A 318 27.24 13.76 -6.43
C ILE A 318 28.16 14.98 -6.53
N LEU A 319 29.48 14.76 -6.39
CA LEU A 319 30.45 15.84 -6.37
C LEU A 319 30.53 16.53 -7.75
N PRO A 320 30.82 17.85 -7.79
CA PRO A 320 31.09 18.55 -9.05
C PRO A 320 32.15 17.85 -9.89
N GLY A 321 31.96 17.82 -11.21
CA GLY A 321 32.84 17.14 -12.16
C GLY A 321 32.62 15.63 -12.31
N THR A 322 31.66 15.04 -11.58
CA THR A 322 31.31 13.61 -11.77
C THR A 322 30.77 13.37 -13.18
N PHE A 323 29.90 14.25 -13.65
CA PHE A 323 29.45 14.29 -15.04
C PHE A 323 30.07 15.50 -15.77
N PRO A 324 30.21 15.46 -17.11
CA PRO A 324 30.46 16.67 -17.88
C PRO A 324 29.35 17.70 -17.64
N PRO A 325 29.64 19.02 -17.63
CA PRO A 325 28.62 20.04 -17.44
C PRO A 325 27.47 19.98 -18.44
N ASN A 326 26.24 20.07 -17.93
CA ASN A 326 24.97 19.98 -18.64
C ASN A 326 24.69 18.60 -19.28
N THR A 327 25.24 17.52 -18.71
CA THR A 327 24.92 16.16 -19.12
C THR A 327 23.53 15.79 -18.64
N VAL A 328 22.70 15.30 -19.55
CA VAL A 328 21.38 14.73 -19.22
C VAL A 328 21.58 13.27 -18.88
N VAL A 329 21.03 12.84 -17.74
CA VAL A 329 21.23 11.49 -17.21
C VAL A 329 19.91 10.95 -16.69
N ASP A 330 19.56 9.72 -17.07
CA ASP A 330 18.43 8.99 -16.51
C ASP A 330 18.90 8.03 -15.40
N PHE A 331 18.10 7.90 -14.35
CA PHE A 331 18.35 7.00 -13.24
C PHE A 331 17.14 6.12 -12.96
N VAL A 332 17.39 4.87 -12.60
CA VAL A 332 16.38 3.96 -12.04
C VAL A 332 17.00 3.17 -10.91
N GLY A 333 16.26 2.97 -9.84
CA GLY A 333 16.65 2.07 -8.76
C GLY A 333 16.03 0.70 -8.94
N VAL A 334 16.79 -0.34 -8.63
CA VAL A 334 16.29 -1.70 -8.42
C VAL A 334 16.55 -2.05 -6.97
N LYS A 335 15.57 -2.63 -6.27
CA LYS A 335 15.68 -2.98 -4.86
C LYS A 335 15.26 -4.43 -4.63
N LEU A 336 15.92 -5.05 -3.66
CA LEU A 336 15.64 -6.40 -3.18
C LEU A 336 15.12 -6.31 -1.74
N ASP A 337 13.97 -6.94 -1.49
CA ASP A 337 13.44 -7.04 -0.13
C ASP A 337 13.91 -8.29 0.63
N VAL A 338 13.58 -8.39 1.91
CA VAL A 338 13.88 -9.55 2.77
C VAL A 338 13.31 -10.87 2.24
N ALA A 339 12.29 -10.82 1.38
CA ALA A 339 11.70 -12.01 0.75
C ALA A 339 12.41 -12.38 -0.57
N GLY A 340 13.44 -11.63 -0.96
CA GLY A 340 14.16 -11.79 -2.22
C GLY A 340 13.39 -11.27 -3.43
N GLN A 341 12.39 -10.41 -3.23
CA GLN A 341 11.61 -9.83 -4.31
C GLN A 341 12.32 -8.59 -4.88
N LEU A 342 12.53 -8.61 -6.19
CA LEU A 342 13.01 -7.47 -6.95
C LEU A 342 11.87 -6.52 -7.30
N SER A 343 12.13 -5.22 -7.19
CA SER A 343 11.23 -4.19 -7.70
C SER A 343 12.02 -2.96 -8.17
N ALA A 344 11.49 -2.25 -9.15
CA ALA A 344 12.10 -1.04 -9.67
C ALA A 344 11.41 0.23 -9.13
N THR A 345 12.14 1.34 -9.08
CA THR A 345 11.60 2.67 -8.80
C THR A 345 11.02 3.30 -10.06
N ASN A 346 10.49 4.51 -9.94
CA ASN A 346 10.33 5.40 -11.09
C ASN A 346 11.69 5.67 -11.77
N VAL A 347 11.64 6.00 -13.06
CA VAL A 347 12.79 6.56 -13.78
C VAL A 347 12.80 8.08 -13.60
N VAL A 348 13.97 8.66 -13.31
CA VAL A 348 14.15 10.12 -13.18
C VAL A 348 15.23 10.61 -14.12
N ARG A 349 14.95 11.68 -14.84
CA ARG A 349 15.91 12.42 -15.66
C ARG A 349 16.42 13.64 -14.90
N GLY A 350 17.74 13.79 -14.80
CA GLY A 350 18.41 14.97 -14.25
C GLY A 350 19.36 15.63 -15.27
N ILE A 351 19.65 16.91 -15.06
CA ILE A 351 20.67 17.66 -15.83
C ILE A 351 21.78 18.09 -14.87
N PHE A 352 22.99 17.61 -15.10
CA PHE A 352 24.18 17.76 -14.24
C PHE A 352 25.23 18.62 -14.92
#